data_AF-A0A5C4TGQ1-F1
#
_entry.id   AF-A0A5C4TGQ1-F1
#
_cell.length_a   1.000
_cell.length_b   1.000
_cell.length_c   1.000
_cell.angle_alpha   90.00
_cell.angle_beta   90.00
_cell.angle_gamma   90.00
#
_symmetry.space_group_name_H-M   'P 1'
#
loop_
_entity.id
_entity.type
_entity.pdbx_description
1 polymer ?
#
loop_
_entity_poly.entity_id
_entity_poly.type
_entity_poly.pdbx_seq_one_letter_code
_entity_poly.pdbx_strand_id
1 'polypeptide(L)'
;MSRQSLTGFVREPIVRWARVLNMPQHYGEEPVHAKARLDQNVQSVLQRSDKTGVRRACVQMMHIGPSETEPDTVKRIEAFMDNQGLVYNGLHHEIYICDPRKADPSVMKTILRFPVANRE
;
A
#
# COMPACT_ATOMS: atom_id res chain seq x y z
N MET A 1 29.11 -25.35 -36.54
CA MET A 1 28.79 -23.95 -36.17
C MET A 1 27.64 -24.00 -35.18
N SER A 2 27.94 -23.69 -33.91
CA SER A 2 27.06 -23.90 -32.76
C SER A 2 25.94 -22.87 -32.70
N ARG A 3 24.69 -23.32 -32.51
CA ARG A 3 23.55 -22.48 -32.15
C ARG A 3 23.75 -22.00 -30.71
N GLN A 4 24.04 -20.72 -30.52
CA GLN A 4 23.98 -20.13 -29.19
C GLN A 4 22.51 -19.96 -28.78
N SER A 5 22.12 -20.77 -27.81
CA SER A 5 20.86 -20.66 -27.07
C SER A 5 20.91 -19.41 -26.18
N LEU A 6 20.10 -18.39 -26.49
CA LEU A 6 19.85 -17.27 -25.59
C LEU A 6 18.72 -17.67 -24.62
N THR A 7 19.08 -18.44 -23.59
CA THR A 7 18.24 -18.67 -22.42
C THR A 7 18.43 -17.56 -21.41
N GLY A 8 17.33 -16.91 -20.99
CA GLY A 8 17.29 -16.16 -19.73
C GLY A 8 16.63 -14.79 -19.80
N PHE A 9 15.33 -14.70 -20.15
CA PHE A 9 14.55 -13.50 -19.83
C PHE A 9 14.14 -13.60 -18.35
N VAL A 10 14.92 -13.00 -17.45
CA VAL A 10 14.52 -12.81 -16.06
C VAL A 10 13.38 -11.79 -16.07
N ARG A 11 12.16 -12.23 -15.77
CA ARG A 11 11.03 -11.30 -15.60
C ARG A 11 11.21 -10.57 -14.28
N GLU A 12 11.48 -9.26 -14.35
CA GLU A 12 11.41 -8.37 -13.19
C GLU A 12 10.03 -8.48 -12.51
N PRO A 13 9.96 -8.48 -11.17
CA PRO A 13 8.70 -8.56 -10.46
C PRO A 13 7.82 -7.33 -10.75
N ILE A 14 6.58 -7.59 -11.17
CA ILE A 14 5.60 -6.53 -11.43
C ILE A 14 5.11 -5.97 -10.09
N VAL A 15 5.52 -4.75 -9.75
CA VAL A 15 4.97 -4.02 -8.61
C VAL A 15 3.68 -3.32 -9.05
N ARG A 16 2.57 -3.60 -8.37
CA ARG A 16 1.30 -2.89 -8.55
C ARG A 16 1.01 -2.04 -7.32
N TRP A 17 0.78 -0.75 -7.52
CA TRP A 17 0.47 0.20 -6.45
C TRP A 17 -0.78 1.02 -6.80
N ALA A 18 -1.47 1.47 -5.76
CA ALA A 18 -2.59 2.40 -5.88
C ALA A 18 -2.48 3.46 -4.78
N ARG A 19 -2.59 4.74 -5.14
CA ARG A 19 -2.68 5.83 -4.16
C ARG A 19 -4.15 6.06 -3.83
N VAL A 20 -4.48 6.03 -2.55
CA VAL A 20 -5.86 6.23 -2.06
C VAL A 20 -5.89 7.41 -1.10
N LEU A 21 -6.87 8.28 -1.25
CA LEU A 21 -7.19 9.35 -0.30
C LEU A 21 -8.56 9.06 0.31
N ASN A 22 -8.67 9.14 1.63
CA ASN A 22 -9.96 8.97 2.29
C ASN A 22 -10.88 10.14 1.96
N MET A 23 -12.12 9.85 1.54
CA MET A 23 -13.13 10.85 1.25
C MET A 23 -14.22 10.82 2.34
N PRO A 24 -14.63 11.97 2.88
CA PRO A 24 -15.72 12.01 3.86
C PRO A 24 -17.02 11.44 3.29
N GLN A 25 -17.80 10.76 4.14
CA GLN A 25 -19.01 10.05 3.72
C GLN A 25 -20.11 10.96 3.15
N HIS A 26 -20.14 12.24 3.51
CA HIS A 26 -21.17 13.19 3.06
C HIS A 26 -21.02 13.64 1.60
N TYR A 27 -19.93 13.28 0.91
CA TYR A 27 -19.70 13.64 -0.50
C TYR A 27 -20.54 12.84 -1.52
N GLY A 28 -21.57 12.09 -1.09
CA GLY A 28 -22.48 11.35 -1.98
C GLY A 28 -21.76 10.33 -2.88
N GLU A 29 -22.44 9.75 -3.86
CA GLU A 29 -21.84 8.88 -4.89
C GLU A 29 -21.33 9.65 -6.12
N GLU A 30 -21.72 10.92 -6.24
CA GLU A 30 -21.35 11.76 -7.38
C GLU A 30 -19.82 11.89 -7.52
N PRO A 31 -19.29 11.88 -8.75
CA PRO A 31 -17.89 12.16 -9.00
C PRO A 31 -17.54 13.52 -8.38
N VAL A 32 -16.63 13.51 -7.40
CA VAL A 32 -16.10 14.78 -6.87
C VAL A 32 -15.12 15.30 -7.92
N HIS A 33 -15.63 16.13 -8.83
CA HIS A 33 -14.77 17.01 -9.61
C HIS A 33 -14.20 18.04 -8.65
N ALA A 34 -13.04 17.76 -8.07
CA ALA A 34 -12.25 18.82 -7.48
C ALA A 34 -12.01 19.85 -8.60
N LYS A 35 -12.54 21.07 -8.46
CA LYS A 35 -12.05 22.25 -9.18
C LYS A 35 -10.65 22.56 -8.67
N ALA A 36 -9.74 21.61 -8.80
CA ALA A 36 -8.34 21.92 -8.82
C ALA A 36 -8.13 22.72 -10.11
N ARG A 37 -7.49 23.87 -9.98
CA ARG A 37 -6.80 24.54 -11.08
C ARG A 37 -5.66 23.61 -11.49
N LEU A 38 -6.03 22.49 -12.10
CA LEU A 38 -5.13 21.50 -12.66
C LEU A 38 -4.74 22.08 -14.01
N ASP A 39 -3.44 22.28 -14.23
CA ASP A 39 -2.93 22.56 -15.57
C ASP A 39 -3.59 21.59 -16.56
N GLN A 40 -4.01 22.12 -17.71
CA GLN A 40 -4.86 21.46 -18.71
C GLN A 40 -4.29 20.13 -19.29
N ASN A 41 -3.14 19.67 -18.78
CA ASN A 41 -2.42 18.48 -19.19
C ASN A 41 -2.46 17.31 -18.19
N VAL A 42 -3.17 17.43 -17.06
CA VAL A 42 -3.34 16.30 -16.14
C VAL A 42 -4.74 15.73 -16.29
N GLN A 43 -4.89 14.72 -17.15
CA GLN A 43 -6.02 13.80 -17.11
C GLN A 43 -5.88 12.89 -15.86
N SER A 44 -5.97 13.46 -14.66
CA SER A 44 -6.05 12.64 -13.45
C SER A 44 -7.48 12.15 -13.31
N VAL A 45 -7.77 10.98 -13.86
CA VAL A 45 -9.00 10.28 -13.54
C VAL A 45 -8.87 9.85 -12.08
N LEU A 46 -9.43 10.65 -11.17
CA LEU A 46 -9.74 10.21 -9.80
C LEU A 46 -10.86 9.19 -9.92
N GLN A 47 -10.50 7.93 -10.19
CA GLN A 47 -11.47 6.85 -10.14
C GLN A 47 -11.82 6.61 -8.68
N ARG A 48 -13.05 6.96 -8.30
CA ARG A 48 -13.60 6.58 -7.01
C ARG A 48 -13.85 5.08 -7.05
N SER A 49 -13.00 4.30 -6.37
CA SER A 49 -13.33 2.90 -6.12
C SER A 49 -14.41 2.86 -5.05
N ASP A 50 -15.59 2.37 -5.41
CA ASP A 50 -16.73 2.02 -4.57
C ASP A 50 -16.42 0.79 -3.70
N LYS A 51 -15.27 0.79 -3.01
CA LYS A 51 -15.01 -0.20 -1.96
C LYS A 51 -15.76 0.25 -0.71
N THR A 52 -17.08 0.08 -0.71
CA THR A 52 -17.85 0.01 0.52
C THR A 52 -17.15 -1.00 1.42
N GLY A 53 -16.66 -0.52 2.57
CA GLY A 53 -15.66 -1.21 3.36
C GLY A 53 -16.17 -2.54 3.91
N VAL A 54 -15.96 -3.63 3.17
CA VAL A 54 -15.88 -4.95 3.76
C VAL A 54 -14.73 -4.86 4.75
N ARG A 55 -15.06 -4.72 6.04
CA ARG A 55 -14.12 -4.77 7.16
C ARG A 55 -13.41 -6.12 7.10
N ARG A 56 -12.30 -6.18 6.38
CA ARG A 56 -11.40 -7.33 6.42
C ARG A 56 -10.56 -7.20 7.68
N ALA A 57 -10.39 -8.32 8.39
CA ALA A 57 -9.44 -8.38 9.48
C ALA A 57 -8.07 -7.94 8.98
N CYS A 58 -7.38 -7.12 9.77
CA CYS A 58 -6.06 -6.63 9.44
C CYS A 58 -5.18 -6.67 10.69
N VAL A 59 -3.89 -6.91 10.48
CA VAL A 59 -2.85 -6.58 11.46
C VAL A 59 -2.22 -5.27 11.03
N GLN A 60 -1.98 -4.37 11.97
CA GLN A 60 -1.31 -3.10 11.69
C GLN A 60 -0.31 -2.73 12.77
N MET A 61 0.78 -2.09 12.37
CA MET A 61 1.81 -1.56 13.27
C MET A 61 2.29 -0.20 12.76
N MET A 62 2.58 0.72 13.69
CA MET A 62 3.26 1.97 13.35
C MET A 62 4.76 1.68 13.20
N HIS A 63 5.32 1.99 12.04
CA HIS A 63 6.74 2.11 11.81
C HIS A 63 7.19 3.54 12.14
N ILE A 64 8.29 3.66 12.88
CA ILE A 64 8.95 4.95 13.17
C ILE A 64 10.39 4.82 12.70
N GLY A 65 10.77 5.64 11.72
CA GLY A 65 12.10 5.62 11.14
C GLY A 65 12.11 5.60 9.61
N PRO A 66 13.30 5.41 9.01
CA PRO A 66 13.50 5.35 7.57
C PRO A 66 12.84 4.10 6.96
N SER A 67 12.33 4.22 5.73
CA SER A 67 11.64 3.13 5.04
C SER A 67 12.50 1.88 4.84
N GLU A 68 13.83 2.02 4.80
CA GLU A 68 14.77 0.88 4.71
C GLU A 68 14.70 -0.04 5.95
N THR A 69 14.17 0.46 7.07
CA THR A 69 14.02 -0.28 8.33
C THR A 69 12.61 -0.86 8.54
N GLU A 70 11.70 -0.63 7.59
CA GLU A 70 10.37 -1.25 7.57
C GLU A 70 10.40 -2.79 7.63
N PRO A 71 11.35 -3.50 6.97
CA PRO A 71 11.43 -4.96 7.06
C PRO A 71 11.49 -5.49 8.50
N ASP A 72 12.07 -4.77 9.45
CA ASP A 72 12.10 -5.19 10.85
C ASP A 72 10.73 -5.03 11.54
N THR A 73 9.93 -4.08 11.09
CA THR A 73 8.53 -3.94 11.53
C THR A 73 7.67 -5.03 10.90
N VAL A 74 7.90 -5.38 9.63
CA VAL A 74 7.23 -6.48 8.94
C VAL A 74 7.50 -7.82 9.63
N LYS A 75 8.76 -8.13 9.98
CA LYS A 75 9.09 -9.35 10.73
C LYS A 75 8.32 -9.47 12.05
N ARG A 76 8.12 -8.36 12.76
CA ARG A 76 7.34 -8.34 14.02
C ARG A 76 5.86 -8.61 13.77
N ILE A 77 5.31 -8.07 12.68
CA ILE A 77 3.94 -8.34 12.24
C ILE A 77 3.79 -9.81 11.85
N GLU A 78 4.72 -10.37 11.08
CA GLU A 78 4.74 -11.77 10.66
C GLU A 78 4.79 -12.71 11.86
N ALA A 79 5.70 -12.46 12.82
CA ALA A 79 5.78 -13.24 14.05
C ALA A 79 4.48 -13.20 14.86
N PHE A 80 3.82 -12.03 14.93
CA PHE A 80 2.51 -11.91 15.55
C PHE A 80 1.45 -12.72 14.79
N MET A 81 1.43 -12.64 13.45
CA MET A 81 0.49 -13.37 12.62
C MET A 81 0.65 -14.89 12.78
N ASP A 82 1.88 -15.39 12.78
CA ASP A 82 2.17 -16.81 12.99
C ASP A 82 1.67 -17.28 14.36
N ASN A 83 1.94 -16.52 15.42
CA ASN A 83 1.49 -16.85 16.76
C ASN A 83 -0.04 -16.80 16.92
N GLN A 84 -0.74 -16.05 16.08
CA GLN A 84 -2.20 -15.96 16.09
C GLN A 84 -2.88 -16.89 15.07
N GLY A 85 -2.11 -17.72 14.35
CA GLY A 85 -2.67 -18.58 13.30
C GLY A 85 -3.30 -17.76 12.17
N LEU A 86 -2.65 -16.67 11.76
CA LEU A 86 -3.11 -15.77 10.70
C LEU A 86 -2.26 -15.95 9.43
N VAL A 87 -2.86 -15.63 8.28
CA VAL A 87 -2.22 -15.60 6.96
C VAL A 87 -2.59 -14.33 6.20
N TYR A 88 -1.76 -13.91 5.24
CA TYR A 88 -2.04 -12.76 4.38
C TYR A 88 -3.29 -12.97 3.52
N ASN A 89 -4.09 -11.91 3.35
CA ASN A 89 -5.39 -11.95 2.65
C ASN A 89 -5.64 -10.68 1.83
N GLY A 90 -4.64 -10.21 1.09
CA GLY A 90 -4.73 -9.04 0.23
C GLY A 90 -3.42 -8.29 0.05
N LEU A 91 -3.52 -7.09 -0.51
CA LEU A 91 -2.38 -6.18 -0.70
C LEU A 91 -2.01 -5.51 0.62
N HIS A 92 -0.70 -5.32 0.85
CA HIS A 92 -0.22 -4.49 1.95
C HIS A 92 -0.65 -3.03 1.73
N HIS A 93 -0.90 -2.32 2.81
CA HIS A 93 -1.22 -0.90 2.78
C HIS A 93 -0.18 -0.14 3.60
N GLU A 94 0.48 0.83 2.97
CA GLU A 94 1.29 1.84 3.63
C GLU A 94 0.48 3.12 3.78
N ILE A 95 0.34 3.60 5.01
CA ILE A 95 -0.36 4.85 5.31
C ILE A 95 0.66 5.81 5.90
N TYR A 96 1.13 6.73 5.06
CA TYR A 96 2.04 7.79 5.47
C TYR A 96 1.32 8.84 6.30
N ILE A 97 1.75 9.03 7.54
CA ILE A 97 1.19 10.05 8.45
C ILE A 97 1.87 11.41 8.22
N CYS A 98 3.13 11.39 7.82
CA CYS A 98 3.93 12.57 7.49
C CYS A 98 4.30 12.55 5.99
N ASP A 99 4.57 13.72 5.39
CA ASP A 99 5.12 13.79 4.03
C ASP A 99 6.58 13.29 4.06
N PRO A 100 6.89 12.13 3.46
CA PRO A 100 8.23 11.52 3.52
C PRO A 100 9.30 12.38 2.86
N ARG A 101 8.91 13.37 2.04
CA ARG A 101 9.86 14.30 1.38
C ARG A 101 10.26 15.48 2.27
N LYS A 102 9.59 15.66 3.41
CA LYS A 102 9.76 16.83 4.30
C LYS A 102 10.16 16.46 5.71
N ALA A 103 9.80 15.25 6.17
CA ALA A 103 10.13 14.79 7.51
C ALA A 103 11.58 14.30 7.60
N ASP A 104 12.21 14.51 8.75
CA ASP A 104 13.47 13.80 9.07
C ASP A 104 13.17 12.28 9.10
N PRO A 105 13.93 11.46 8.36
CA PRO A 105 13.71 10.01 8.30
C PRO A 105 13.64 9.34 9.67
N SER A 106 14.38 9.84 10.67
CA SER A 106 14.42 9.26 12.02
C SER A 106 13.11 9.38 12.81
N VAL A 107 12.24 10.32 12.43
CA VAL A 107 10.95 10.57 13.10
C VAL A 107 9.75 10.34 12.19
N MET A 108 9.98 9.86 10.97
CA MET A 108 8.93 9.56 10.00
C MET A 108 8.02 8.46 10.53
N LYS A 109 6.71 8.61 10.31
CA LYS A 109 5.69 7.69 10.80
C LYS A 109 4.89 7.11 9.63
N THR A 110 4.93 5.79 9.49
CA THR A 110 4.18 5.04 8.48
C THR A 110 3.41 3.92 9.17
N ILE A 111 2.10 3.85 8.99
CA ILE A 111 1.34 2.66 9.43
C ILE A 111 1.46 1.60 8.35
N LEU A 112 2.05 0.47 8.71
CA LEU A 112 2.04 -0.74 7.89
C LEU A 112 0.80 -1.55 8.26
N ARG A 113 -0.05 -1.86 7.29
CA ARG A 113 -1.30 -2.61 7.50
C ARG A 113 -1.41 -3.76 6.51
N PHE A 114 -1.58 -4.96 7.03
CA PHE A 114 -1.72 -6.19 6.26
C PHE A 114 -3.12 -6.78 6.44
N PRO A 115 -3.91 -6.94 5.37
CA PRO A 115 -5.13 -7.74 5.40
C PRO A 115 -4.81 -9.19 5.75
N VAL A 116 -5.60 -9.81 6.63
CA VAL A 116 -5.39 -11.17 7.12
C VAL A 116 -6.65 -12.03 7.09
N ALA A 117 -6.45 -13.35 7.17
CA ALA A 117 -7.47 -14.37 7.42
C ALA A 117 -6.93 -15.40 8.42
N ASN A 118 -7.81 -16.23 8.97
CA ASN A 118 -7.39 -17.38 9.77
C ASN A 118 -6.66 -18.39 8.88
N ARG A 119 -5.64 -19.04 9.44
CA ARG A 119 -4.99 -20.23 8.88
C ARG A 119 -5.94 -21.40 9.12
N GLU A 120 -6.60 -21.86 8.06
CA GLU A 120 -7.48 -23.04 8.10
C GLU A 120 -6.74 -24.31 8.51
#